data_AF-A0AAJ0EW33-F1
#
_entry.id   AF-A0AAJ0EW33-F1
#
_cell.length_a   1.000
_cell.length_b   1.000
_cell.length_c   1.000
_cell.angle_alpha   90.00
_cell.angle_beta   90.00
_cell.angle_gamma   90.00
#
_symmetry.space_group_name_H-M   'P 1'
#
loop_
_entity.id
_entity.type
_entity.pdbx_description
1 polymer ?
#
loop_
_entity_poly.entity_id
_entity_poly.type
_entity_poly.pdbx_seq_one_letter_code
_entity_poly.pdbx_strand_id
1 'polypeptide(L)'
;MNLPLDIHYLRGMLQATRMLGLGEMRSRMDILVMGERRTCMMRRSYDRAQAIMSAVGAIEWYYKDHERNSALILGQYPAAFIAEVRNKAGHADFFRSRTLNKRALEMIRDWQNHTALDSSKYVPIGSLLPFSNSSVYDVVITPINWPNDSLPLEGQSALSEWIINDDGSVYIKKAAVVVNTSRPRPMPDCHIRCFHPNFGKGGGKMGEDVSLWQGSLAGWLEEQKNISGNSYLVNLSRQRLHMKERMGWSSCHGVILKELRPGVLVKIGMYALTGHELFTWPPATRRNWTVL
;
A
#
# COMPACT_ATOMS: atom_id res chain seq x y z
N MET A 1 -10.90 35.43 -0.26
CA MET A 1 -10.35 35.59 -1.62
C MET A 1 -11.26 34.83 -2.56
N ASN A 2 -11.90 35.50 -3.52
CA ASN A 2 -12.72 34.83 -4.54
C ASN A 2 -11.80 34.23 -5.59
N LEU A 3 -11.90 32.92 -5.81
CA LEU A 3 -11.16 32.25 -6.88
C LEU A 3 -11.79 32.62 -8.24
N PRO A 4 -11.00 32.69 -9.33
CA PRO A 4 -11.52 32.87 -10.68
C PRO A 4 -12.58 31.82 -11.06
N LEU A 5 -13.54 32.21 -11.89
CA LEU A 5 -14.65 31.36 -12.33
C LEU A 5 -14.18 30.03 -12.95
N ASP A 6 -13.06 30.05 -13.67
CA ASP A 6 -12.48 28.87 -14.31
C ASP A 6 -11.98 27.82 -13.29
N ILE A 7 -11.53 28.27 -12.12
CA ILE A 7 -11.13 27.37 -11.03
C ILE A 7 -12.36 26.70 -10.42
N HIS A 8 -13.48 27.41 -10.34
CA HIS A 8 -14.76 26.83 -9.91
C HIS A 8 -15.27 25.80 -10.92
N TYR A 9 -15.17 26.07 -12.22
CA TYR A 9 -15.52 25.10 -13.27
C TYR A 9 -14.63 23.87 -13.26
N LEU A 10 -13.31 24.05 -13.16
CA LEU A 10 -12.36 22.95 -13.05
C LEU A 10 -12.68 22.11 -11.80
N ARG A 11 -12.84 22.73 -10.63
CA ARG A 11 -13.22 22.02 -9.40
C ARG A 11 -14.56 21.29 -9.54
N GLY A 12 -15.56 21.90 -10.17
CA GLY A 12 -16.85 21.29 -10.46
C GLY A 12 -16.73 20.07 -11.37
N MET A 13 -15.92 20.16 -12.43
CA MET A 13 -15.62 19.05 -13.34
C MET A 13 -14.86 17.93 -12.63
N LEU A 14 -13.83 18.26 -11.82
CA LEU A 14 -13.11 17.30 -11.00
C LEU A 14 -14.05 16.62 -9.99
N GLN A 15 -15.01 17.35 -9.41
CA GLN A 15 -16.00 16.78 -8.50
C GLN A 15 -16.97 15.85 -9.23
N ALA A 16 -17.52 16.26 -10.37
CA ALA A 16 -18.43 15.47 -11.19
C ALA A 16 -17.78 14.18 -11.71
N THR A 17 -16.49 14.24 -12.04
CA THR A 17 -15.69 13.09 -12.52
C THR A 17 -15.03 12.29 -11.40
N ARG A 18 -15.27 12.63 -10.13
CA ARG A 18 -14.65 12.03 -8.94
C ARG A 18 -13.12 12.09 -8.93
N MET A 19 -12.55 13.14 -9.51
CA MET A 19 -11.13 13.45 -9.59
C MET A 19 -10.73 14.69 -8.79
N LEU A 20 -11.48 15.10 -7.76
CA LEU A 20 -11.12 16.26 -6.90
C LEU A 20 -9.66 16.21 -6.38
N GLY A 21 -9.09 15.01 -6.22
CA GLY A 21 -7.70 14.82 -5.83
C GLY A 21 -6.66 15.01 -6.93
N LEU A 22 -7.03 15.35 -8.18
CA LEU A 22 -6.10 15.49 -9.31
C LEU A 22 -4.96 16.47 -9.04
N GLY A 23 -5.27 17.61 -8.43
CA GLY A 23 -4.27 18.62 -8.05
C GLY A 23 -3.34 18.20 -6.91
N GLU A 24 -3.69 17.11 -6.21
CA GLU A 24 -2.93 16.54 -5.10
C GLU A 24 -2.22 15.24 -5.49
N MET A 25 -2.35 14.81 -6.76
CA MET A 25 -1.70 13.59 -7.25
C MET A 25 -0.21 13.77 -7.27
N ARG A 26 0.49 12.93 -6.52
CA ARG A 26 1.95 12.95 -6.43
C ARG A 26 2.57 11.72 -7.08
N SER A 27 1.77 10.70 -7.38
CA SER A 27 2.25 9.44 -7.93
C SER A 27 1.37 8.87 -9.04
N ARG A 28 1.99 8.12 -9.95
CA ARG A 28 1.30 7.29 -10.94
C ARG A 28 0.34 6.28 -10.28
N MET A 29 0.65 5.86 -9.05
CA MET A 29 -0.24 4.96 -8.29
C MET A 29 -1.58 5.64 -7.98
N ASP A 30 -1.59 6.95 -7.74
CA ASP A 30 -2.84 7.69 -7.49
C ASP A 30 -3.76 7.60 -8.71
N ILE A 31 -3.19 7.63 -9.93
CA ILE A 31 -3.94 7.48 -11.19
C ILE A 31 -4.52 6.07 -11.31
N LEU A 32 -3.75 5.05 -10.92
CA LEU A 32 -4.22 3.66 -10.94
C LEU A 32 -5.39 3.45 -9.97
N VAL A 33 -5.29 4.00 -8.76
CA VAL A 33 -6.38 3.93 -7.76
C VAL A 33 -7.61 4.70 -8.25
N MET A 34 -7.45 5.88 -8.85
CA MET A 34 -8.60 6.62 -9.40
C MET A 34 -9.23 5.91 -10.60
N GLY A 35 -8.43 5.24 -11.42
CA GLY A 35 -8.91 4.43 -12.54
C GLY A 35 -9.84 3.31 -12.08
N GLU A 36 -9.58 2.70 -10.92
CA GLU A 36 -10.45 1.67 -10.30
C GLU A 36 -11.85 2.21 -9.98
N ARG A 37 -11.98 3.52 -9.74
CA ARG A 37 -13.28 4.13 -9.41
C ARG A 37 -14.15 4.38 -10.64
N ARG A 38 -13.62 4.16 -11.84
CA ARG A 38 -14.33 4.39 -13.10
C ARG A 38 -14.98 3.12 -13.60
N THR A 39 -16.21 3.28 -14.08
CA THR A 39 -16.93 2.21 -14.77
C THR A 39 -16.72 2.38 -16.26
N CYS A 40 -15.74 1.66 -16.83
CA CYS A 40 -15.56 1.58 -18.28
C CYS A 40 -16.40 0.42 -18.80
N MET A 41 -17.63 0.70 -19.26
CA MET A 41 -18.43 -0.27 -20.02
C MET A 41 -18.20 -0.02 -21.52
N MET A 42 -17.19 -0.66 -22.09
CA MET A 42 -17.11 -0.82 -23.54
C MET A 42 -17.63 -2.21 -23.89
N ARG A 43 -18.44 -2.29 -24.95
CA ARG A 43 -19.37 -3.36 -25.32
C ARG A 43 -18.88 -4.83 -25.23
N ARG A 44 -17.58 -5.12 -25.03
CA ARG A 44 -17.02 -6.49 -24.87
C ARG A 44 -15.76 -6.62 -23.99
N SER A 45 -15.27 -5.58 -23.31
CA SER A 45 -14.11 -5.72 -22.41
C SER A 45 -14.13 -4.72 -21.24
N TYR A 46 -13.84 -5.21 -20.03
CA TYR A 46 -13.68 -4.42 -18.81
C TYR A 46 -12.25 -3.85 -18.69
N ASP A 47 -11.63 -3.49 -19.81
CA ASP A 47 -10.22 -3.10 -19.82
C ASP A 47 -10.05 -1.62 -19.48
N ARG A 48 -9.97 -1.36 -18.18
CA ARG A 48 -9.76 -0.01 -17.62
C ARG A 48 -8.38 0.53 -17.93
N ALA A 49 -7.40 -0.34 -18.23
CA ALA A 49 -6.02 0.08 -18.45
C ALA A 49 -5.91 1.00 -19.67
N GLN A 50 -6.68 0.77 -20.74
CA GLN A 50 -6.66 1.62 -21.94
C GLN A 50 -7.00 3.09 -21.66
N ALA A 51 -7.88 3.33 -20.67
CA ALA A 51 -8.31 4.68 -20.33
C ALA A 51 -7.25 5.48 -19.55
N ILE A 52 -6.29 4.81 -18.92
CA ILE A 52 -5.31 5.44 -18.01
C ILE A 52 -3.85 5.18 -18.40
N MET A 53 -3.59 4.26 -19.33
CA MET A 53 -2.25 3.77 -19.66
C MET A 53 -1.27 4.88 -20.06
N SER A 54 -1.73 5.88 -20.81
CA SER A 54 -0.92 7.05 -21.19
C SER A 54 -0.56 7.89 -19.97
N ALA A 55 -1.51 8.11 -19.07
CA ALA A 55 -1.34 8.90 -17.86
C ALA A 55 -0.40 8.24 -16.84
N VAL A 56 -0.41 6.91 -16.73
CA VAL A 56 0.56 6.16 -15.91
C VAL A 56 1.88 5.87 -16.64
N GLY A 57 1.97 6.19 -17.93
CA GLY A 57 3.14 5.97 -18.79
C GLY A 57 3.41 4.50 -19.12
N ALA A 58 2.41 3.63 -19.00
CA ALA A 58 2.52 2.20 -19.28
C ALA A 58 1.74 1.85 -20.55
N ILE A 59 2.30 2.19 -21.72
CA ILE A 59 1.65 2.02 -23.03
C ILE A 59 2.18 0.83 -23.83
N GLU A 60 3.30 0.22 -23.43
CA GLU A 60 3.97 -0.78 -24.25
C GLU A 60 3.25 -2.13 -24.24
N TRP A 61 2.65 -2.51 -23.12
CA TRP A 61 1.82 -3.70 -22.96
C TRP A 61 0.68 -3.68 -23.97
N TYR A 62 0.10 -2.50 -24.21
CA TYR A 62 -1.01 -2.34 -25.14
C TYR A 62 -0.58 -2.65 -26.57
N TYR A 63 0.62 -2.23 -26.99
CA TYR A 63 1.10 -2.51 -28.35
C TYR A 63 1.63 -3.94 -28.52
N LYS A 64 2.17 -4.55 -27.46
CA LYS A 64 2.79 -5.88 -27.51
C LYS A 64 1.80 -7.02 -27.34
N ASP A 65 0.73 -6.80 -26.59
CA ASP A 65 -0.11 -7.87 -26.02
C ASP A 65 -1.61 -7.57 -26.18
N HIS A 66 -1.99 -6.72 -27.17
CA HIS A 66 -3.38 -6.25 -27.32
C HIS A 66 -4.39 -7.36 -27.62
N GLU A 67 -3.91 -8.47 -28.17
CA GLU A 67 -4.73 -9.64 -28.44
C GLU A 67 -4.49 -10.67 -27.33
N ARG A 68 -5.43 -10.77 -26.37
CA ARG A 68 -5.95 -12.02 -25.76
C ARG A 68 -6.62 -11.71 -24.42
N ASN A 69 -7.53 -12.62 -24.04
CA ASN A 69 -8.17 -12.77 -22.72
C ASN A 69 -7.14 -12.82 -21.58
N SER A 70 -6.43 -11.73 -21.31
CA SER A 70 -5.51 -11.63 -20.20
C SER A 70 -6.35 -11.65 -18.92
N ALA A 71 -5.99 -12.56 -18.01
CA ALA A 71 -6.60 -12.62 -16.70
C ALA A 71 -6.50 -11.22 -16.05
N LEU A 72 -7.63 -10.69 -15.62
CA LEU A 72 -7.68 -9.41 -14.93
C LEU A 72 -7.34 -9.65 -13.47
N ILE A 73 -6.26 -9.02 -12.99
CA ILE A 73 -5.91 -9.03 -11.58
C ILE A 73 -7.03 -8.33 -10.84
N LEU A 74 -7.66 -9.06 -9.91
CA LEU A 74 -8.82 -8.59 -9.12
C LEU A 74 -10.01 -8.12 -9.97
N GLY A 75 -10.12 -8.60 -11.23
CA GLY A 75 -11.14 -8.14 -12.16
C GLY A 75 -10.96 -6.70 -12.65
N GLN A 76 -9.79 -6.07 -12.40
CA GLN A 76 -9.56 -4.66 -12.66
C GLN A 76 -8.69 -4.40 -13.88
N TYR A 77 -7.49 -4.99 -13.89
CA TYR A 77 -6.42 -4.61 -14.79
C TYR A 77 -5.70 -5.84 -15.33
N PRO A 78 -5.32 -5.86 -16.63
CA PRO A 78 -4.49 -6.92 -17.18
C PRO A 78 -3.17 -7.09 -16.44
N ALA A 79 -2.72 -8.33 -16.25
CA ALA A 79 -1.45 -8.62 -15.59
C ALA A 79 -0.24 -7.96 -16.27
N ALA A 80 -0.21 -7.93 -17.61
CA ALA A 80 0.85 -7.29 -18.39
C ALA A 80 0.93 -5.77 -18.13
N PHE A 81 -0.21 -5.10 -18.06
CA PHE A 81 -0.29 -3.68 -17.71
C PHE A 81 0.28 -3.42 -16.31
N ILE A 82 -0.13 -4.22 -15.32
CA ILE A 82 0.35 -4.09 -13.94
C ILE A 82 1.86 -4.32 -13.83
N ALA A 83 2.39 -5.30 -14.56
CA ALA A 83 3.83 -5.55 -14.63
C ALA A 83 4.59 -4.34 -15.20
N GLU A 84 4.10 -3.75 -16.29
CA GLU A 84 4.72 -2.54 -16.86
C GLU A 84 4.64 -1.34 -15.92
N VAL A 85 3.47 -1.09 -15.31
CA VAL A 85 3.29 0.00 -14.33
C VAL A 85 4.26 -0.16 -13.17
N ARG A 86 4.39 -1.37 -12.61
CA ARG A 86 5.32 -1.67 -11.52
C ARG A 86 6.77 -1.41 -11.92
N ASN A 87 7.17 -1.82 -13.13
CA ASN A 87 8.53 -1.65 -13.62
C ASN A 87 8.86 -0.16 -13.88
N LYS A 88 7.91 0.60 -14.45
CA LYS A 88 8.12 2.02 -14.79
C LYS A 88 8.00 2.96 -13.60
N ALA A 89 7.14 2.65 -12.63
CA ALA A 89 7.03 3.44 -11.39
C ALA A 89 8.11 3.09 -10.37
N GLY A 90 8.70 1.90 -10.47
CA GLY A 90 9.60 1.34 -9.46
C GLY A 90 8.83 0.49 -8.45
N HIS A 91 9.42 -0.65 -8.09
CA HIS A 91 8.77 -1.65 -7.23
C HIS A 91 8.41 -1.09 -5.85
N ALA A 92 9.26 -0.24 -5.26
CA ALA A 92 9.00 0.33 -3.95
C ALA A 92 7.77 1.25 -3.97
N ASP A 93 7.68 2.17 -4.91
CA ASP A 93 6.52 3.07 -5.02
C ASP A 93 5.23 2.32 -5.36
N PHE A 94 5.33 1.25 -6.15
CA PHE A 94 4.18 0.39 -6.44
C PHE A 94 3.60 -0.26 -5.17
N PHE A 95 4.42 -0.94 -4.36
CA PHE A 95 3.96 -1.61 -3.13
C PHE A 95 3.71 -0.64 -1.96
N ARG A 96 4.23 0.58 -2.04
CA ARG A 96 3.97 1.70 -1.10
C ARG A 96 2.61 2.35 -1.32
N SER A 97 1.72 1.75 -2.11
CA SER A 97 0.37 2.29 -2.34
C SER A 97 -0.37 2.59 -1.03
N ARG A 98 -1.11 3.70 -1.02
CA ARG A 98 -1.85 4.27 0.12
C ARG A 98 -3.22 3.63 0.34
N THR A 99 -3.46 2.46 -0.23
CA THR A 99 -4.73 1.72 -0.16
C THR A 99 -4.82 0.98 1.18
N LEU A 100 -5.82 1.33 1.99
CA LEU A 100 -6.29 0.49 3.10
C LEU A 100 -7.62 -0.14 2.71
N ASN A 101 -7.65 -1.47 2.71
CA ASN A 101 -8.82 -2.24 2.31
C ASN A 101 -9.66 -2.57 3.55
N LYS A 102 -10.93 -2.11 3.61
CA LYS A 102 -11.83 -2.43 4.73
C LYS A 102 -11.97 -3.94 4.96
N ARG A 103 -11.94 -4.76 3.91
CA ARG A 103 -11.98 -6.22 4.04
C ARG A 103 -10.78 -6.76 4.81
N ALA A 104 -9.61 -6.12 4.70
CA ALA A 104 -8.46 -6.50 5.53
C ALA A 104 -8.78 -6.34 7.02
N LEU A 105 -9.51 -5.28 7.38
CA LEU A 105 -9.90 -5.00 8.77
C LEU A 105 -10.91 -6.03 9.27
N GLU A 106 -11.90 -6.35 8.45
CA GLU A 106 -12.89 -7.40 8.72
C GLU A 106 -12.19 -8.75 8.90
N MET A 107 -11.26 -9.11 8.02
CA MET A 107 -10.46 -10.35 8.13
C MET A 107 -9.67 -10.41 9.45
N ILE A 108 -9.08 -9.31 9.90
CA ILE A 108 -8.36 -9.26 11.18
C ILE A 108 -9.32 -9.39 12.36
N ARG A 109 -10.46 -8.69 12.32
CA ARG A 109 -11.45 -8.73 13.40
C ARG A 109 -12.07 -10.11 13.53
N ASP A 110 -12.45 -10.72 12.42
CA ASP A 110 -12.97 -12.09 12.38
C ASP A 110 -11.92 -13.08 12.90
N TRP A 111 -10.66 -12.87 12.52
CA TRP A 111 -9.53 -13.66 13.00
C TRP A 111 -9.29 -13.51 14.52
N GLN A 112 -9.45 -12.30 15.08
CA GLN A 112 -9.33 -12.06 16.52
C GLN A 112 -10.45 -12.72 17.33
N ASN A 113 -11.65 -12.80 16.75
CA ASN A 113 -12.86 -13.28 17.44
C ASN A 113 -13.12 -14.78 17.28
N HIS A 114 -12.39 -15.49 16.42
CA HIS A 114 -12.67 -16.89 16.10
C HIS A 114 -11.47 -17.81 16.37
N THR A 115 -11.72 -18.89 17.12
CA THR A 115 -10.72 -19.92 17.46
C THR A 115 -10.49 -20.96 16.35
N ALA A 116 -11.37 -21.04 15.35
CA ALA A 116 -11.22 -21.91 14.19
C ALA A 116 -11.34 -21.08 12.90
N LEU A 117 -10.21 -20.86 12.22
CA LEU A 117 -10.18 -20.17 10.94
C LEU A 117 -10.84 -21.03 9.86
N ASP A 118 -12.02 -20.65 9.42
CA ASP A 118 -12.53 -21.10 8.12
C ASP A 118 -11.65 -20.49 7.02
N SER A 119 -10.73 -21.31 6.49
CA SER A 119 -9.77 -20.88 5.48
C SER A 119 -10.41 -20.32 4.20
N SER A 120 -11.68 -20.67 3.94
CA SER A 120 -12.42 -20.18 2.77
C SER A 120 -12.74 -18.68 2.85
N LYS A 121 -12.71 -18.08 4.06
CA LYS A 121 -12.94 -16.64 4.26
C LYS A 121 -11.73 -15.76 3.91
N TYR A 122 -10.53 -16.35 3.81
CA TYR A 122 -9.30 -15.61 3.56
C TYR A 122 -8.94 -15.62 2.07
N VAL A 123 -9.79 -14.96 1.29
CA VAL A 123 -9.58 -14.76 -0.15
C VAL A 123 -8.56 -13.64 -0.40
N PRO A 124 -7.83 -13.68 -1.53
CA PRO A 124 -7.04 -12.56 -2.01
C PRO A 124 -7.90 -11.29 -2.15
N ILE A 125 -7.41 -10.18 -1.60
CA ILE A 125 -8.06 -8.87 -1.60
C ILE A 125 -7.18 -7.78 -2.22
N GLY A 126 -5.96 -8.11 -2.64
CA GLY A 126 -5.00 -7.17 -3.19
C GLY A 126 -4.47 -6.18 -2.18
N SER A 127 -4.29 -6.56 -0.91
CA SER A 127 -3.98 -5.56 0.13
C SER A 127 -2.64 -4.84 -0.12
N LEU A 128 -1.70 -5.45 -0.87
CA LEU A 128 -0.46 -4.81 -1.30
C LEU A 128 -0.54 -4.06 -2.64
N LEU A 129 -1.63 -4.21 -3.40
CA LEU A 129 -1.76 -3.60 -4.71
C LEU A 129 -2.25 -2.14 -4.62
N PRO A 130 -1.97 -1.31 -5.63
CA PRO A 130 -2.49 0.05 -5.70
C PRO A 130 -3.95 0.14 -6.14
N PHE A 131 -4.67 -0.95 -6.07
CA PHE A 131 -6.08 -1.04 -6.44
C PHE A 131 -6.66 -2.27 -5.77
N SER A 132 -7.99 -2.37 -5.74
CA SER A 132 -8.70 -3.48 -5.13
C SER A 132 -9.86 -3.98 -5.99
N ASN A 133 -10.52 -5.05 -5.56
CA ASN A 133 -11.82 -5.48 -6.10
C ASN A 133 -13.01 -5.02 -5.21
N SER A 134 -12.78 -4.10 -4.28
CA SER A 134 -13.83 -3.68 -3.36
C SER A 134 -14.61 -2.50 -3.94
N SER A 135 -15.79 -2.23 -3.39
CA SER A 135 -16.58 -1.10 -3.86
C SER A 135 -15.80 0.19 -3.60
N VAL A 136 -16.07 1.25 -4.35
CA VAL A 136 -15.38 2.56 -4.22
C VAL A 136 -15.37 3.10 -2.77
N TYR A 137 -16.28 2.61 -1.92
CA TYR A 137 -16.42 2.99 -0.52
C TYR A 137 -15.55 2.19 0.45
N ASP A 138 -14.86 1.15 -0.01
CA ASP A 138 -14.12 0.19 0.82
C ASP A 138 -12.60 0.41 0.81
N VAL A 139 -12.13 1.33 -0.02
CA VAL A 139 -10.73 1.75 -0.09
C VAL A 139 -10.59 3.15 0.49
N VAL A 140 -9.91 3.23 1.63
CA VAL A 140 -9.44 4.51 2.16
C VAL A 140 -8.10 4.82 1.52
N ILE A 141 -8.05 5.89 0.72
CA ILE A 141 -6.79 6.48 0.25
C ILE A 141 -6.45 7.59 1.23
N THR A 142 -5.45 7.37 2.09
CA THR A 142 -5.01 8.44 3.00
C THR A 142 -3.95 9.30 2.32
N PRO A 143 -4.12 10.64 2.26
CA PRO A 143 -3.06 11.53 1.83
C PRO A 143 -1.97 11.52 2.92
N ILE A 144 -0.92 10.73 2.71
CA ILE A 144 0.26 10.83 3.57
C ILE A 144 1.20 11.85 2.96
N ASN A 145 1.27 13.02 3.58
CA ASN A 145 2.37 13.95 3.34
C ASN A 145 3.55 13.48 4.18
N TRP A 146 4.42 12.66 3.60
CA TRP A 146 5.69 12.38 4.27
C TRP A 146 6.56 13.64 4.17
N PRO A 147 7.31 13.98 5.23
CA PRO A 147 8.32 15.02 5.12
C PRO A 147 9.24 14.67 3.94
N ASN A 148 9.35 15.56 2.96
CA ASN A 148 10.24 15.42 1.80
C ASN A 148 9.85 14.33 0.78
N ASP A 149 8.57 14.07 0.53
CA ASP A 149 8.11 13.20 -0.58
C ASP A 149 8.72 13.53 -1.96
N SER A 150 9.36 14.69 -2.13
CA SER A 150 10.06 15.10 -3.35
C SER A 150 11.46 14.49 -3.54
N LEU A 151 12.08 13.90 -2.50
CA LEU A 151 13.39 13.30 -2.64
C LEU A 151 13.29 11.86 -3.15
N PRO A 152 14.23 11.42 -4.02
CA PRO A 152 14.22 10.08 -4.58
C PRO A 152 14.28 9.03 -3.48
N LEU A 153 13.43 8.01 -3.62
CA LEU A 153 13.41 6.84 -2.76
C LEU A 153 14.29 5.75 -3.37
N GLU A 154 15.16 5.19 -2.55
CA GLU A 154 15.90 3.99 -2.93
C GLU A 154 15.07 2.77 -2.51
N GLY A 155 14.62 1.99 -3.48
CA GLY A 155 13.83 0.79 -3.24
C GLY A 155 14.68 -0.40 -2.78
N GLN A 156 14.08 -1.28 -1.99
CA GLN A 156 14.73 -2.51 -1.55
C GLN A 156 14.87 -3.49 -2.74
N SER A 157 16.06 -4.07 -2.92
CA SER A 157 16.41 -4.88 -4.10
C SER A 157 15.58 -6.16 -4.29
N ALA A 158 15.07 -6.77 -3.24
CA ALA A 158 14.26 -7.98 -3.26
C ALA A 158 12.81 -7.73 -3.69
N LEU A 159 12.36 -6.48 -3.81
CA LEU A 159 11.00 -6.18 -4.29
C LEU A 159 10.77 -6.58 -5.75
N SER A 160 11.84 -6.69 -6.54
CA SER A 160 11.77 -7.23 -7.90
C SER A 160 11.50 -8.74 -7.92
N GLU A 161 11.81 -9.45 -6.83
CA GLU A 161 11.52 -10.89 -6.66
C GLU A 161 10.09 -11.15 -6.15
N TRP A 162 9.28 -10.11 -5.89
CA TRP A 162 7.90 -10.27 -5.45
C TRP A 162 7.00 -10.55 -6.65
N ILE A 163 6.17 -11.59 -6.54
CA ILE A 163 5.33 -12.06 -7.64
C ILE A 163 3.89 -11.66 -7.34
N ILE A 164 3.25 -10.99 -8.28
CA ILE A 164 1.81 -10.69 -8.21
C ILE A 164 1.11 -11.82 -8.95
N ASN A 165 0.23 -12.53 -8.26
CA ASN A 165 -0.57 -13.61 -8.83
C ASN A 165 -1.84 -13.05 -9.50
N ASP A 166 -2.46 -13.85 -10.36
CA ASP A 166 -3.67 -13.45 -11.11
C ASP A 166 -4.87 -13.16 -10.20
N ASP A 167 -4.91 -13.76 -9.02
CA ASP A 167 -5.93 -13.53 -8.00
C ASP A 167 -5.72 -12.22 -7.20
N GLY A 168 -4.60 -11.52 -7.43
CA GLY A 168 -4.23 -10.29 -6.72
C GLY A 168 -3.40 -10.48 -5.46
N SER A 169 -3.16 -11.73 -5.04
CA SER A 169 -2.22 -12.02 -3.96
C SER A 169 -0.78 -11.73 -4.40
N VAL A 170 0.08 -11.45 -3.42
CA VAL A 170 1.50 -11.18 -3.66
C VAL A 170 2.35 -12.21 -2.93
N TYR A 171 3.10 -13.00 -3.69
CA TYR A 171 4.08 -13.92 -3.14
C TYR A 171 5.42 -13.23 -2.88
N ILE A 172 5.84 -13.22 -1.62
CA ILE A 172 7.05 -12.59 -1.10
C ILE A 172 8.09 -13.68 -0.82
N LYS A 173 9.02 -13.84 -1.76
CA LYS A 173 10.15 -14.77 -1.60
C LYS A 173 11.13 -14.30 -0.53
N LYS A 174 11.50 -13.02 -0.55
CA LYS A 174 12.41 -12.39 0.41
C LYS A 174 11.85 -11.06 0.90
N ALA A 175 12.06 -10.75 2.17
CA ALA A 175 11.62 -9.49 2.78
C ALA A 175 12.70 -8.92 3.71
N ALA A 176 12.87 -7.60 3.67
CA ALA A 176 13.67 -6.84 4.63
C ALA A 176 12.80 -6.50 5.85
N VAL A 177 12.75 -7.39 6.83
CA VAL A 177 11.94 -7.23 8.03
C VAL A 177 12.71 -6.36 9.04
N VAL A 178 12.15 -5.19 9.36
CA VAL A 178 12.68 -4.29 10.40
C VAL A 178 12.27 -4.79 11.78
N VAL A 179 11.00 -5.15 11.92
CA VAL A 179 10.40 -5.54 13.20
C VAL A 179 9.51 -6.76 13.02
N ASN A 180 9.57 -7.65 14.00
CA ASN A 180 8.65 -8.76 14.19
C ASN A 180 8.21 -8.76 15.66
N THR A 181 6.91 -8.67 15.92
CA THR A 181 6.37 -8.57 17.29
C THR A 181 6.62 -9.82 18.14
N SER A 182 6.79 -11.01 17.57
CA SER A 182 7.14 -12.22 18.34
C SER A 182 8.61 -12.29 18.76
N ARG A 183 9.49 -11.56 18.07
CA ARG A 183 10.94 -11.56 18.31
C ARG A 183 11.47 -10.14 18.11
N PRO A 184 11.07 -9.18 18.95
CA PRO A 184 11.52 -7.81 18.83
C PRO A 184 13.04 -7.80 19.03
N ARG A 185 13.75 -7.18 18.09
CA ARG A 185 15.17 -6.91 18.24
C ARG A 185 15.33 -5.57 18.98
N PRO A 186 16.38 -5.41 19.81
CA PRO A 186 16.79 -4.10 20.26
C PRO A 186 16.96 -3.20 19.05
N MET A 187 16.21 -2.10 19.01
CA MET A 187 16.29 -1.08 17.99
C MET A 187 16.68 0.23 18.69
N PRO A 188 17.48 1.09 18.05
CA PRO A 188 17.69 2.45 18.53
C PRO A 188 16.35 3.15 18.72
N ASP A 189 16.33 4.21 19.54
CA ASP A 189 15.15 5.06 19.70
C ASP A 189 14.74 5.63 18.34
N CYS A 190 13.75 4.99 17.74
CA CYS A 190 13.19 5.33 16.46
C CYS A 190 11.79 5.87 16.68
N HIS A 191 11.50 6.95 15.97
CA HIS A 191 10.15 7.46 15.90
C HIS A 191 9.43 6.80 14.74
N ILE A 192 8.26 6.23 15.00
CA ILE A 192 7.39 5.61 14.00
C ILE A 192 6.15 6.48 13.79
N ARG A 193 5.85 6.71 12.52
CA ARG A 193 4.57 7.26 12.08
C ARG A 193 3.91 6.20 11.22
N CYS A 194 2.74 5.73 11.60
CA CYS A 194 2.03 4.70 10.87
C CYS A 194 0.55 4.99 10.71
N PHE A 195 -0.02 4.44 9.65
CA PHE A 195 -1.47 4.38 9.44
C PHE A 195 -1.87 2.95 9.69
N HIS A 196 -2.68 2.73 10.72
CA HIS A 196 -3.19 1.41 11.02
C HIS A 196 -4.60 1.52 11.61
N PRO A 197 -5.31 0.39 11.72
CA PRO A 197 -6.67 0.37 12.21
C PRO A 197 -6.68 0.60 13.72
N ASN A 198 -7.65 1.38 14.21
CA ASN A 198 -7.92 1.54 15.63
C ASN A 198 -8.61 0.28 16.17
N PHE A 199 -7.82 -0.68 16.65
CA PHE A 199 -8.38 -1.93 17.19
C PHE A 199 -8.98 -1.78 18.61
N GLY A 200 -8.80 -0.64 19.28
CA GLY A 200 -9.01 -0.50 20.73
C GLY A 200 -10.16 0.40 21.21
N LYS A 201 -10.95 1.03 20.32
CA LYS A 201 -12.06 1.92 20.75
C LYS A 201 -13.38 1.45 20.15
N GLY A 202 -13.99 0.46 20.81
CA GLY A 202 -15.32 -0.03 20.48
C GLY A 202 -16.36 1.10 20.56
N GLY A 203 -17.00 1.41 19.43
CA GLY A 203 -18.15 2.32 19.37
C GLY A 203 -18.16 3.34 18.22
N GLY A 204 -17.04 3.52 17.51
CA GLY A 204 -16.93 4.49 16.41
C GLY A 204 -17.65 4.03 15.12
N LYS A 205 -18.13 4.99 14.32
CA LYS A 205 -18.59 4.72 12.95
C LYS A 205 -17.38 4.35 12.08
N MET A 206 -17.54 3.34 11.22
CA MET A 206 -16.52 2.65 10.39
C MET A 206 -15.62 3.55 9.48
N GLY A 207 -15.85 4.87 9.45
CA GLY A 207 -15.02 5.86 8.75
C GLY A 207 -13.91 6.49 9.62
N GLU A 208 -13.96 6.32 10.95
CA GLU A 208 -12.96 6.81 11.92
C GLU A 208 -11.91 5.74 12.28
N ASP A 209 -11.96 4.58 11.62
CA ASP A 209 -11.24 3.37 12.00
C ASP A 209 -9.76 3.39 11.62
N VAL A 210 -9.30 4.35 10.81
CA VAL A 210 -7.87 4.51 10.46
C VAL A 210 -7.36 5.77 11.12
N SER A 211 -6.44 5.62 12.07
CA SER A 211 -5.75 6.76 12.68
C SER A 211 -4.32 6.85 12.19
N LEU A 212 -3.84 8.09 12.12
CA LEU A 212 -2.43 8.36 12.11
C LEU A 212 -1.91 8.15 13.54
N TRP A 213 -1.10 7.11 13.73
CA TRP A 213 -0.39 6.88 14.97
C TRP A 213 1.01 7.46 14.85
N GLN A 214 1.47 8.13 15.90
CA GLN A 214 2.80 8.74 15.96
C GLN A 214 3.38 8.60 17.37
N GLY A 215 4.62 8.13 17.47
CA GLY A 215 5.28 7.90 18.76
C GLY A 215 6.59 7.11 18.63
N SER A 216 7.06 6.53 19.73
CA SER A 216 8.25 5.68 19.74
C SER A 216 7.93 4.28 19.21
N LEU A 217 8.89 3.65 18.53
CA LEU A 217 8.72 2.26 18.08
C LEU A 217 8.45 1.29 19.26
N ALA A 218 9.06 1.54 20.42
CA ALA A 218 8.81 0.77 21.63
C ALA A 218 7.35 0.87 22.10
N GLY A 219 6.76 2.07 22.07
CA GLY A 219 5.35 2.28 22.39
C GLY A 219 4.42 1.53 21.42
N TRP A 220 4.72 1.60 20.11
CA TRP A 220 3.97 0.84 19.11
C TRP A 220 4.05 -0.68 19.35
N LEU A 221 5.25 -1.20 19.63
CA LEU A 221 5.45 -2.62 19.95
C LEU A 221 4.64 -3.07 21.17
N GLU A 222 4.58 -2.24 22.22
CA GLU A 222 3.79 -2.52 23.42
C GLU A 222 2.31 -2.63 23.10
N GLU A 223 1.76 -1.70 22.31
CA GLU A 223 0.36 -1.75 21.88
C GLU A 223 0.05 -3.03 21.07
N GLN A 224 1.00 -3.49 20.26
CA GLN A 224 0.82 -4.71 19.46
C GLN A 224 0.83 -5.99 20.30
N LYS A 225 1.35 -6.00 21.54
CA LYS A 225 1.36 -7.22 22.39
C LYS A 225 -0.05 -7.70 22.74
N ASN A 226 -1.00 -6.77 22.82
CA ASN A 226 -2.40 -7.08 23.13
C ASN A 226 -3.19 -7.55 21.91
N ILE A 227 -2.59 -7.50 20.72
CA ILE A 227 -3.21 -7.91 19.46
C ILE A 227 -2.66 -9.29 19.14
N SER A 228 -3.53 -10.30 19.11
CA SER A 228 -3.14 -11.67 18.76
C SER A 228 -2.34 -11.70 17.45
N GLY A 229 -1.37 -12.62 17.32
CA GLY A 229 -0.68 -12.92 16.06
C GLY A 229 0.48 -11.97 15.71
N ASN A 230 1.32 -12.39 14.76
CA ASN A 230 2.53 -11.65 14.44
C ASN A 230 2.24 -10.44 13.53
N SER A 231 2.79 -9.29 13.91
CA SER A 231 2.86 -8.11 13.03
C SER A 231 4.31 -7.92 12.57
N TYR A 232 4.47 -7.50 11.31
CA TYR A 232 5.77 -7.28 10.69
C TYR A 232 5.85 -5.87 10.10
N LEU A 233 6.93 -5.17 10.42
CA LEU A 233 7.32 -3.97 9.67
C LEU A 233 8.26 -4.40 8.55
N VAL A 234 7.78 -4.39 7.31
CA VAL A 234 8.55 -4.77 6.12
C VAL A 234 8.98 -3.52 5.36
N ASN A 235 10.30 -3.35 5.23
CA ASN A 235 10.88 -2.19 4.58
C ASN A 235 10.75 -2.29 3.06
N LEU A 236 10.25 -1.22 2.43
CA LEU A 236 10.12 -1.11 0.97
C LEU A 236 11.13 -0.14 0.38
N SER A 237 11.34 1.00 1.03
CA SER A 237 12.25 2.04 0.55
C SER A 237 12.98 2.75 1.69
N ARG A 238 14.09 3.40 1.34
CA ARG A 238 14.74 4.37 2.20
C ARG A 238 14.86 5.72 1.51
N GLN A 239 14.89 6.75 2.31
CA GLN A 239 15.22 8.11 1.89
C GLN A 239 16.43 8.58 2.70
N ARG A 240 17.48 8.99 2.00
CA ARG A 240 18.65 9.61 2.63
C ARG A 240 18.46 11.12 2.64
N LEU A 241 18.41 11.71 3.82
CA LEU A 241 18.38 13.17 3.97
C LEU A 241 19.83 13.65 4.07
N HIS A 242 20.37 14.13 2.97
CA HIS A 242 21.62 14.89 2.98
C HIS A 242 21.31 16.31 3.47
N MET A 243 21.21 16.48 4.78
CA MET A 243 21.26 17.83 5.34
C MET A 243 22.71 18.32 5.30
N LYS A 244 22.91 19.49 4.68
CA LYS A 244 24.23 20.07 4.40
C LYS A 244 25.10 20.26 5.65
N GLU A 245 24.52 20.26 6.84
CA GLU A 245 25.25 20.49 8.10
C GLU A 245 24.83 19.47 9.17
N ARG A 246 25.64 18.42 9.28
CA ARG A 246 25.94 17.63 10.49
C ARG A 246 25.04 16.52 11.03
N MET A 247 23.86 16.18 10.51
CA MET A 247 23.21 14.93 10.93
C MET A 247 22.63 14.12 9.77
N GLY A 248 23.17 12.89 9.61
CA GLY A 248 22.70 11.89 8.66
C GLY A 248 21.34 11.34 9.09
N TRP A 249 20.28 12.09 8.83
CA TRP A 249 18.94 11.56 8.98
C TRP A 249 18.60 10.63 7.83
N SER A 250 18.01 9.50 8.16
CA SER A 250 17.41 8.62 7.18
C SER A 250 16.01 8.25 7.61
N SER A 251 15.15 8.05 6.62
CA SER A 251 13.83 7.50 6.83
C SER A 251 13.69 6.19 6.08
N CYS A 252 13.06 5.22 6.72
CA CYS A 252 12.68 3.95 6.12
C CYS A 252 11.17 3.92 6.00
N HIS A 253 10.68 3.54 4.83
CA HIS A 253 9.26 3.50 4.51
C HIS A 253 8.88 2.07 4.16
N GLY A 254 7.75 1.63 4.68
CA GLY A 254 7.35 0.26 4.48
C GLY A 254 5.88 0.00 4.75
N VAL A 255 5.58 -1.29 4.83
CA VAL A 255 4.23 -1.81 5.08
C VAL A 255 4.17 -2.55 6.40
N ILE A 256 3.02 -2.47 7.04
CA ILE A 256 2.69 -3.25 8.22
C ILE A 256 1.90 -4.45 7.73
N LEU A 257 2.46 -5.65 7.92
CA LEU A 257 1.80 -6.91 7.58
C LEU A 257 1.35 -7.60 8.87
N LYS A 258 0.13 -8.14 8.87
CA LYS A 258 -0.39 -8.98 9.94
C LYS A 258 -0.48 -10.42 9.45
N GLU A 259 0.10 -11.35 10.18
CA GLU A 259 -0.02 -12.77 9.89
C GLU A 259 -1.34 -13.32 10.44
N LEU A 260 -2.15 -13.83 9.52
CA LEU A 260 -3.45 -14.46 9.83
C LEU A 260 -3.24 -15.94 10.14
N ARG A 261 -2.30 -16.58 9.46
CA ARG A 261 -1.84 -17.95 9.72
C ARG A 261 -0.42 -18.09 9.19
N PRO A 262 0.33 -19.14 9.59
CA PRO A 262 1.72 -19.30 9.18
C PRO A 262 1.93 -19.09 7.67
N GLY A 263 2.67 -18.03 7.32
CA GLY A 263 3.02 -17.69 5.94
C GLY A 263 1.94 -16.99 5.11
N VAL A 264 0.75 -16.72 5.67
CA VAL A 264 -0.31 -15.93 5.01
C VAL A 264 -0.56 -14.66 5.80
N LEU A 265 -0.36 -13.53 5.13
CA LEU A 265 -0.44 -12.21 5.73
C LEU A 265 -1.43 -11.32 4.98
N VAL A 266 -1.76 -10.20 5.61
CA VAL A 266 -2.51 -9.10 4.99
C VAL A 266 -1.82 -7.78 5.33
N LYS A 267 -1.80 -6.83 4.40
CA LYS A 267 -1.35 -5.47 4.69
C LYS A 267 -2.42 -4.75 5.50
N ILE A 268 -2.02 -4.23 6.65
CA ILE A 268 -2.91 -3.53 7.58
C ILE A 268 -2.55 -2.06 7.72
N GLY A 269 -1.44 -1.65 7.11
CA GLY A 269 -0.90 -0.33 7.34
C GLY A 269 0.35 -0.03 6.55
N MET A 270 0.79 1.20 6.74
CA MET A 270 2.08 1.70 6.28
C MET A 270 2.79 2.38 7.43
N TYR A 271 4.11 2.42 7.36
CA TYR A 271 4.91 3.12 8.34
C TYR A 271 6.03 3.92 7.68
N ALA A 272 6.46 4.96 8.37
CA ALA A 272 7.79 5.53 8.23
C ALA A 272 8.49 5.50 9.59
N LEU A 273 9.74 5.05 9.57
CA LEU A 273 10.67 5.13 10.69
C LEU A 273 11.68 6.23 10.40
N THR A 274 11.92 7.09 11.38
CA THR A 274 12.95 8.14 11.31
C THR A 274 13.92 7.97 12.47
N GLY A 275 15.22 8.04 12.19
CA GLY A 275 16.26 7.94 13.20
C GLY A 275 17.63 8.31 12.66
N HIS A 276 18.54 8.63 13.59
CA HIS A 276 19.93 8.98 13.27
C HIS A 276 20.76 7.77 12.86
N GLU A 277 20.36 6.54 13.19
CA GLU A 277 21.19 5.32 13.04
C GLU A 277 20.63 4.25 12.09
N LEU A 278 19.63 4.56 11.27
CA LEU A 278 19.10 3.62 10.27
C LEU A 278 20.04 3.47 9.06
N PHE A 279 21.34 3.25 9.29
CA PHE A 279 22.36 3.33 8.24
C PHE A 279 22.45 2.09 7.36
N THR A 280 21.95 0.94 7.80
CA THR A 280 22.02 -0.29 7.03
C THR A 280 20.63 -0.84 6.73
N TRP A 281 20.42 -1.22 5.47
CA TRP A 281 19.25 -1.98 5.07
C TRP A 281 19.19 -3.25 5.93
N PRO A 282 18.06 -3.56 6.60
CA PRO A 282 17.91 -4.90 7.13
C PRO A 282 18.04 -5.86 5.95
N PRO A 283 18.89 -6.89 6.04
CA PRO A 283 19.11 -7.80 4.93
C PRO A 283 17.79 -8.47 4.56
N ALA A 284 17.51 -8.57 3.26
CA ALA A 284 16.35 -9.31 2.79
C ALA A 284 16.55 -10.80 3.08
N THR A 285 15.67 -11.37 3.89
CA THR A 285 15.73 -12.77 4.30
C THR A 285 14.63 -13.57 3.62
N ARG A 286 14.87 -14.86 3.34
CA ARG A 286 13.86 -15.73 2.74
C ARG A 286 12.67 -15.90 3.69
N ARG A 287 11.45 -15.74 3.16
CA ARG A 287 10.21 -15.82 3.94
C ARG A 287 9.16 -16.75 3.34
N ASN A 288 9.02 -16.77 2.01
CA ASN A 288 7.99 -17.54 1.30
C ASN A 288 6.57 -17.21 1.82
N TRP A 289 6.26 -15.91 1.89
CA TRP A 289 4.97 -15.43 2.37
C TRP A 289 4.00 -15.20 1.23
N THR A 290 2.71 -15.36 1.48
CA THR A 290 1.64 -14.92 0.58
C THR A 290 0.87 -13.81 1.27
N VAL A 291 0.78 -12.65 0.63
CA VAL A 291 0.00 -11.53 1.13
C VAL A 291 -1.28 -11.42 0.31
N LEU A 292 -2.41 -11.46 1.00
CA LEU A 292 -3.74 -11.45 0.38
C LEU A 292 -4.11 -10.10 -0.19
#